data_AF-A0A094GSL2-F1
#
_entry.id   AF-A0A094GSL2-F1
#
_cell.length_a   1.000
_cell.length_b   1.000
_cell.length_c   1.000
_cell.angle_alpha   90.00
_cell.angle_beta   90.00
_cell.angle_gamma   90.00
#
_symmetry.space_group_name_H-M   'P 1'
#
loop_
_entity.id
_entity.type
_entity.pdbx_description
1 polymer ?
#
loop_
_entity_poly.entity_id
_entity_poly.type
_entity_poly.pdbx_seq_one_letter_code
_entity_poly.pdbx_strand_id
1 'polypeptide(L)'
;MASTTKAPEKRKEKPSALRSVIAGASAGAVEISITYPAEFAKTRTQLNQRLSGADKLPWPKFGPAWYAGCTTLIIGNSLKAGVRFVAFDQFKSMLQDENGHISGPRTVIAGFGAGVTESLLAVTPFESIKTTLIDDRKAAKPRLRGFLHAVPIIARERGLRGFFQGFVPTTARQAANSATRFGSYNFFKQIAESYVAPGEKLGAASTFGIGGLAGLITVSVAEVGETDA
;
A
#
# COMPACT_ATOMS: atom_id res chain seq x y z
N MET A 1 -5.68 59.02 6.19
CA MET A 1 -6.21 57.71 5.75
C MET A 1 -5.09 56.96 5.03
N ALA A 2 -4.37 56.09 5.73
CA ALA A 2 -3.30 55.29 5.14
C ALA A 2 -3.88 53.97 4.64
N SER A 3 -3.96 53.81 3.32
CA SER A 3 -4.32 52.55 2.65
C SER A 3 -3.16 51.57 2.79
N THR A 4 -3.30 50.56 3.66
CA THR A 4 -2.36 49.45 3.78
C THR A 4 -2.53 48.49 2.61
N THR A 5 -1.75 48.70 1.55
CA THR A 5 -1.59 47.76 0.45
C THR A 5 -1.00 46.45 0.98
N LYS A 6 -1.81 45.40 1.13
CA LYS A 6 -1.34 44.03 1.41
C LYS A 6 -0.41 43.59 0.27
N ALA A 7 0.82 43.20 0.61
CA ALA A 7 1.76 42.63 -0.34
C ALA A 7 1.19 41.34 -0.98
N PRO A 8 1.49 41.06 -2.26
CA PRO A 8 0.97 39.88 -2.95
C PRO A 8 1.56 38.61 -2.33
N GLU A 9 0.68 37.73 -1.86
CA GLU A 9 1.02 36.45 -1.26
C GLU A 9 1.65 35.54 -2.34
N LYS A 10 2.94 35.19 -2.19
CA LYS A 10 3.63 34.29 -3.13
C LYS A 10 2.91 32.94 -3.13
N ARG A 11 2.18 32.66 -4.22
CA ARG A 11 1.51 31.37 -4.48
C ARG A 11 2.59 30.28 -4.47
N LYS A 12 2.66 29.48 -3.39
CA LYS A 12 3.55 28.30 -3.34
C LYS A 12 3.15 27.38 -4.50
N GLU A 13 3.99 27.27 -5.52
CA GLU A 13 3.78 26.31 -6.60
C GLU A 13 3.66 24.92 -5.99
N LYS A 14 2.51 24.27 -6.23
CA LYS A 14 2.31 22.89 -5.81
C LYS A 14 3.41 22.05 -6.48
N PRO A 15 4.09 21.15 -5.75
CA PRO A 15 5.03 20.24 -6.40
C PRO A 15 4.30 19.51 -7.52
N SER A 16 4.88 19.51 -8.71
CA SER A 16 4.37 18.75 -9.85
C SER A 16 4.07 17.32 -9.41
N ALA A 17 2.91 16.78 -9.79
CA ALA A 17 2.48 15.42 -9.46
C ALA A 17 3.60 14.39 -9.69
N LEU A 18 4.36 14.58 -10.78
CA LEU A 18 5.52 13.75 -11.11
C LEU A 18 6.62 13.79 -10.03
N ARG A 19 6.93 14.95 -9.45
CA ARG A 19 7.91 15.08 -8.35
C ARG A 19 7.43 14.35 -7.09
N SER A 20 6.14 14.45 -6.76
CA SER A 20 5.56 13.73 -5.63
C SER A 20 5.55 12.21 -5.85
N VAL A 21 5.30 11.75 -7.07
CA VAL A 21 5.38 10.33 -7.43
C VAL A 21 6.81 9.80 -7.31
N ILE A 22 7.79 10.53 -7.85
CA ILE A 22 9.20 10.11 -7.78
C ILE A 22 9.68 10.09 -6.32
N ALA A 23 9.32 11.10 -5.52
CA ALA A 23 9.67 11.14 -4.10
C ALA A 23 8.99 10.02 -3.30
N GLY A 24 7.73 9.70 -3.60
CA GLY A 24 7.02 8.59 -2.99
C GLY A 24 7.61 7.22 -3.37
N ALA A 25 7.95 7.03 -4.65
CA ALA A 25 8.58 5.81 -5.13
C ALA A 25 9.97 5.59 -4.53
N SER A 26 10.79 6.64 -4.45
CA SER A 26 12.13 6.54 -3.85
C SER A 26 12.06 6.28 -2.34
N ALA A 27 11.17 6.99 -1.63
CA ALA A 27 10.92 6.73 -0.20
C ALA A 27 10.48 5.27 0.04
N GLY A 28 9.54 4.77 -0.77
CA GLY A 28 9.09 3.38 -0.70
C GLY A 28 10.18 2.37 -1.03
N ALA A 29 11.06 2.65 -1.99
CA ALA A 29 12.18 1.77 -2.30
C ALA A 29 13.19 1.68 -1.14
N VAL A 30 13.47 2.80 -0.47
CA VAL A 30 14.32 2.84 0.72
C VAL A 30 13.67 2.09 1.89
N GLU A 31 12.38 2.35 2.15
CA GLU A 31 11.60 1.64 3.16
C GLU A 31 11.65 0.12 2.95
N ILE A 32 11.36 -0.34 1.73
CA ILE A 32 11.40 -1.77 1.38
C ILE A 32 12.80 -2.32 1.58
N SER A 33 13.84 -1.61 1.15
CA SER A 33 15.22 -2.06 1.32
C SER A 33 15.59 -2.27 2.80
N ILE A 34 15.15 -1.36 3.69
CA ILE A 34 15.43 -1.47 5.13
C ILE A 34 14.61 -2.61 5.76
N THR A 35 13.36 -2.80 5.33
CA THR A 35 12.42 -3.76 5.95
C THR A 35 12.50 -5.17 5.37
N TYR A 36 13.08 -5.34 4.17
CA TYR A 36 13.11 -6.62 3.44
C TYR A 36 13.72 -7.80 4.22
N PRO A 37 14.79 -7.65 5.01
CA PRO A 37 15.33 -8.76 5.79
C PRO A 37 14.31 -9.38 6.75
N ALA A 38 13.41 -8.58 7.32
CA ALA A 38 12.33 -9.08 8.17
C ALA A 38 11.26 -9.83 7.35
N GLU A 39 10.89 -9.31 6.18
CA GLU A 39 9.98 -9.98 5.24
C GLU A 39 10.54 -11.33 4.76
N PHE A 40 11.84 -11.39 4.47
CA PHE A 40 12.53 -12.63 4.13
C PHE A 40 12.49 -13.64 5.27
N ALA A 41 12.78 -13.20 6.50
CA ALA A 41 12.72 -14.06 7.69
C ALA A 41 11.30 -14.60 7.95
N LYS A 42 10.28 -13.75 7.82
CA LYS A 42 8.87 -14.12 7.93
C LYS A 42 8.50 -15.15 6.88
N THR A 43 8.81 -14.88 5.61
CA THR A 43 8.49 -15.76 4.49
C THR A 43 9.17 -17.13 4.64
N ARG A 44 10.45 -17.16 5.03
CA ARG A 44 11.19 -18.42 5.23
C ARG A 44 10.65 -19.22 6.41
N THR A 45 10.29 -18.55 7.51
CA THR A 45 9.66 -19.19 8.67
C THR A 45 8.30 -19.80 8.29
N GLN A 46 7.43 -19.02 7.63
CA GLN A 46 6.13 -19.50 7.16
C GLN A 46 6.24 -20.66 6.17
N LEU A 47 7.27 -20.64 5.31
CA LEU A 47 7.54 -21.75 4.38
C LEU A 47 8.03 -22.99 5.12
N ASN A 48 8.99 -22.86 6.04
CA ASN A 48 9.53 -23.98 6.82
C ASN A 48 8.51 -24.62 7.77
N GLN A 49 7.44 -23.91 8.17
CA GLN A 49 6.31 -24.48 8.90
C GLN A 49 5.47 -25.43 8.04
N ARG A 50 5.47 -25.27 6.71
CA ARG A 50 4.72 -26.10 5.76
C ARG A 50 5.52 -27.28 5.20
N LEU A 51 6.83 -27.31 5.44
CA LEU A 51 7.74 -28.32 4.93
C LEU A 51 8.04 -29.41 5.98
N SER A 52 8.12 -30.66 5.53
CA SER A 52 8.56 -31.79 6.34
C SER A 52 10.04 -31.63 6.71
N GLY A 53 10.48 -32.28 7.80
CA GLY A 53 11.80 -32.04 8.40
C GLY A 53 13.00 -32.16 7.43
N ALA A 54 12.91 -33.05 6.45
CA ALA A 54 13.95 -33.24 5.42
C ALA A 54 13.96 -32.14 4.34
N ASP A 55 12.84 -31.44 4.12
CA ASP A 55 12.70 -30.42 3.08
C ASP A 55 12.90 -28.99 3.61
N LYS A 56 13.10 -28.83 4.93
CA LYS A 56 13.28 -27.51 5.56
C LYS A 56 14.51 -26.79 4.98
N LEU A 57 14.30 -25.54 4.60
CA LEU A 57 15.34 -24.72 3.99
C LEU A 57 16.29 -24.16 5.07
N PRO A 58 17.61 -24.46 5.02
CA PRO A 58 18.57 -24.04 6.04
C PRO A 58 18.76 -22.53 6.03
N TRP A 59 19.02 -21.88 7.18
CA TRP A 59 19.19 -20.43 7.21
C TRP A 59 20.50 -19.99 6.53
N PRO A 60 20.45 -19.09 5.53
CA PRO A 60 21.67 -18.55 4.94
C PRO A 60 22.32 -17.57 5.90
N LYS A 61 23.65 -17.44 5.82
CA LYS A 61 24.38 -16.36 6.51
C LYS A 61 23.78 -15.00 6.14
N PHE A 62 23.67 -14.10 7.12
CA PHE A 62 23.15 -12.76 6.88
C PHE A 62 24.02 -12.04 5.83
N GLY A 63 23.40 -11.47 4.81
CA GLY A 63 24.10 -10.93 3.65
C GLY A 63 23.20 -10.85 2.40
N PRO A 64 23.78 -10.84 1.18
CA PRO A 64 23.04 -10.65 -0.06
C PRO A 64 21.87 -11.62 -0.29
N ALA A 65 21.99 -12.85 0.22
CA ALA A 65 20.93 -13.87 0.12
C ALA A 65 19.62 -13.45 0.80
N TRP A 66 19.68 -12.62 1.83
CA TRP A 66 18.49 -12.10 2.53
C TRP A 66 17.74 -11.05 1.71
N TYR A 67 18.35 -10.53 0.65
CA TYR A 67 17.75 -9.57 -0.28
C TYR A 67 17.28 -10.22 -1.59
N ALA A 68 17.33 -11.55 -1.69
CA ALA A 68 16.87 -12.27 -2.85
C ALA A 68 15.36 -12.08 -3.07
N GLY A 69 14.99 -11.33 -4.11
CA GLY A 69 13.60 -10.96 -4.43
C GLY A 69 13.21 -9.53 -4.04
N CYS A 70 14.09 -8.76 -3.37
CA CYS A 70 13.82 -7.39 -2.95
C CYS A 70 13.44 -6.47 -4.14
N THR A 71 14.16 -6.59 -5.25
CA THR A 71 13.88 -5.82 -6.47
C THR A 71 12.49 -6.08 -7.04
N THR A 72 12.03 -7.34 -6.98
CA THR A 72 10.68 -7.71 -7.44
C THR A 72 9.62 -7.06 -6.56
N LEU A 73 9.84 -7.01 -5.24
CA LEU A 73 8.92 -6.35 -4.31
C LEU A 73 8.89 -4.83 -4.52
N ILE A 74 10.05 -4.20 -4.74
CA ILE A 74 10.15 -2.77 -5.05
C ILE A 74 9.38 -2.44 -6.33
N ILE A 75 9.60 -3.20 -7.41
CA ILE A 75 8.90 -3.00 -8.69
C ILE A 75 7.39 -3.17 -8.51
N GLY A 76 6.95 -4.23 -7.81
CA GLY A 76 5.54 -4.50 -7.56
C GLY A 76 4.86 -3.38 -6.77
N ASN A 77 5.47 -2.93 -5.68
CA ASN A 77 4.94 -1.82 -4.87
C ASN A 77 4.96 -0.49 -5.62
N SER A 78 5.99 -0.23 -6.44
CA SER A 78 6.08 0.99 -7.24
C SER A 78 4.99 1.05 -8.30
N LEU A 79 4.71 -0.07 -8.99
CA LEU A 79 3.62 -0.16 -9.97
C LEU A 79 2.27 0.09 -9.30
N LYS A 80 2.03 -0.54 -8.15
CA LYS A 80 0.81 -0.36 -7.36
C LYS A 80 0.63 1.10 -6.93
N ALA A 81 1.68 1.71 -6.39
CA ALA A 81 1.67 3.12 -6.02
C ALA A 81 1.41 4.04 -7.23
N GLY A 82 2.00 3.74 -8.38
CA GLY A 82 1.77 4.48 -9.63
C GLY A 82 0.31 4.51 -10.03
N VAL A 83 -0.37 3.35 -10.05
CA VAL A 83 -1.82 3.28 -10.34
C VAL A 83 -2.63 4.11 -9.36
N ARG A 84 -2.33 4.00 -8.07
CA ARG A 84 -3.00 4.77 -7.02
C ARG A 84 -2.82 6.27 -7.20
N PHE A 85 -1.61 6.74 -7.49
CA PHE A 85 -1.32 8.15 -7.67
C PHE A 85 -2.02 8.73 -8.90
N VAL A 86 -1.94 8.03 -10.04
CA VAL A 86 -2.65 8.45 -11.26
C VAL A 86 -4.16 8.54 -10.99
N ALA A 87 -4.73 7.52 -10.35
CA ALA A 87 -6.15 7.53 -10.00
C ALA A 87 -6.49 8.68 -9.02
N PHE A 88 -5.66 8.90 -8.00
CA PHE A 88 -5.84 9.98 -7.04
C PHE A 88 -5.82 11.36 -7.71
N ASP A 89 -4.88 11.60 -8.62
CA ASP A 89 -4.79 12.86 -9.34
C ASP A 89 -6.01 13.09 -10.25
N GLN A 90 -6.53 12.03 -10.88
CA GLN A 90 -7.77 12.10 -11.67
C GLN A 90 -8.99 12.41 -10.79
N PHE A 91 -9.18 11.71 -9.67
CA PHE A 91 -10.30 12.01 -8.78
C PHE A 91 -10.17 13.39 -8.13
N LYS A 92 -8.94 13.80 -7.81
CA LYS A 92 -8.67 15.12 -7.26
C LYS A 92 -8.98 16.21 -8.28
N SER A 93 -8.62 16.03 -9.56
CA SER A 93 -8.93 17.01 -10.61
C SER A 93 -10.43 17.12 -10.88
N MET A 94 -11.19 16.04 -10.69
CA MET A 94 -12.65 16.03 -10.79
C MET A 94 -13.35 16.69 -9.59
N LEU A 95 -12.75 16.64 -8.38
CA LEU A 95 -13.38 17.11 -7.14
C LEU A 95 -12.87 18.48 -6.64
N GLN A 96 -11.80 19.00 -7.23
CA GLN A 96 -11.29 20.34 -6.92
C GLN A 96 -12.26 21.44 -7.39
N ASP A 97 -12.26 22.57 -6.71
CA ASP A 97 -12.96 23.77 -7.15
C ASP A 97 -12.24 24.48 -8.33
N GLU A 98 -12.86 25.54 -8.87
CA GLU A 98 -12.30 26.34 -9.97
C GLU A 98 -10.94 26.98 -9.62
N ASN A 99 -10.63 27.11 -8.33
CA ASN A 99 -9.35 27.65 -7.84
C ASN A 99 -8.28 26.55 -7.67
N GLY A 100 -8.62 25.28 -7.91
CA GLY A 100 -7.78 24.11 -7.74
C GLY A 100 -7.61 23.68 -6.27
N HIS A 101 -8.47 24.13 -5.37
CA HIS A 101 -8.50 23.68 -3.98
C HIS A 101 -9.46 22.50 -3.81
N ILE A 102 -9.06 21.57 -2.94
CA ILE A 102 -9.88 20.42 -2.57
C ILE A 102 -10.00 20.39 -1.05
N SER A 103 -11.23 20.24 -0.54
CA SER A 103 -11.46 20.16 0.89
C SER A 103 -10.96 18.83 1.45
N GLY A 104 -10.75 18.77 2.78
CA GLY A 104 -10.36 17.54 3.48
C GLY A 104 -11.29 16.34 3.14
N PRO A 105 -12.62 16.47 3.28
CA PRO A 105 -13.55 15.39 2.94
C PRO A 105 -13.47 14.95 1.47
N ARG A 106 -13.37 15.90 0.52
CA ARG A 106 -13.22 15.56 -0.91
C ARG A 106 -11.90 14.86 -1.21
N THR A 107 -10.83 15.20 -0.49
CA THR A 107 -9.53 14.52 -0.58
C THR A 107 -9.64 13.08 -0.11
N VAL A 108 -10.40 12.82 0.95
CA VAL A 108 -10.68 11.46 1.43
C VAL A 108 -11.45 10.65 0.38
N ILE A 109 -12.48 11.24 -0.24
CA ILE A 109 -13.25 10.61 -1.33
C ILE A 109 -12.34 10.30 -2.52
N ALA A 110 -11.48 11.25 -2.93
CA ALA A 110 -10.50 11.03 -3.99
C ALA A 110 -9.53 9.88 -3.64
N GLY A 111 -9.07 9.83 -2.38
CA GLY A 111 -8.24 8.74 -1.86
C GLY A 111 -8.93 7.38 -1.89
N PHE A 112 -10.22 7.34 -1.56
CA PHE A 112 -11.02 6.11 -1.61
C PHE A 112 -11.21 5.63 -3.05
N GLY A 113 -11.61 6.53 -3.96
CA GLY A 113 -11.75 6.21 -5.39
C GLY A 113 -10.43 5.71 -5.99
N ALA A 114 -9.31 6.33 -5.60
CA ALA A 114 -7.99 5.89 -5.99
C ALA A 114 -7.67 4.47 -5.49
N GLY A 115 -8.00 4.16 -4.23
CA GLY A 115 -7.82 2.83 -3.64
C GLY A 115 -8.69 1.74 -4.28
N VAL A 116 -9.93 2.07 -4.65
CA VAL A 116 -10.80 1.15 -5.42
C VAL A 116 -10.22 0.89 -6.81
N THR A 117 -9.72 1.93 -7.47
CA THR A 117 -9.09 1.82 -8.80
C THR A 117 -7.80 1.02 -8.74
N GLU A 118 -6.95 1.27 -7.74
CA GLU A 118 -5.75 0.46 -7.43
C GLU A 118 -6.13 -1.01 -7.21
N SER A 119 -7.18 -1.27 -6.42
CA SER A 119 -7.64 -2.63 -6.13
C SER A 119 -8.15 -3.34 -7.40
N LEU A 120 -8.88 -2.62 -8.26
CA LEU A 120 -9.44 -3.16 -9.49
C LEU A 120 -8.36 -3.44 -10.53
N LEU A 121 -7.50 -2.46 -10.81
CA LEU A 121 -6.56 -2.53 -11.94
C LEU A 121 -5.27 -3.25 -11.60
N ALA A 122 -4.83 -3.21 -10.34
CA ALA A 122 -3.57 -3.79 -9.91
C ALA A 122 -3.76 -4.92 -8.91
N VAL A 123 -4.36 -4.68 -7.74
CA VAL A 123 -4.25 -5.66 -6.65
C VAL A 123 -4.98 -6.97 -6.97
N THR A 124 -6.25 -6.89 -7.38
CA THR A 124 -7.08 -8.07 -7.60
C THR A 124 -6.59 -8.98 -8.72
N PRO A 125 -6.29 -8.47 -9.94
CA PRO A 125 -5.77 -9.34 -11.00
C PRO A 125 -4.43 -9.98 -10.62
N PHE A 126 -3.55 -9.24 -9.94
CA PHE A 126 -2.25 -9.78 -9.52
C PHE A 126 -2.39 -10.85 -8.43
N GLU A 127 -3.20 -10.60 -7.40
CA GLU A 127 -3.46 -11.60 -6.35
C GLU A 127 -4.21 -12.82 -6.90
N SER A 128 -5.14 -12.65 -7.84
CA SER A 128 -5.82 -13.78 -8.49
C SER A 128 -4.85 -14.66 -9.30
N ILE A 129 -3.95 -14.06 -10.09
CA ILE A 129 -2.94 -14.83 -10.83
C ILE A 129 -1.97 -15.53 -9.85
N LYS A 130 -1.55 -14.83 -8.80
CA LYS A 130 -0.65 -15.37 -7.77
C LYS A 130 -1.28 -16.54 -7.02
N THR A 131 -2.52 -16.42 -6.58
CA THR A 131 -3.25 -17.52 -5.90
C THR A 131 -3.44 -18.71 -6.85
N THR A 132 -3.82 -18.47 -8.10
CA THR A 132 -3.92 -19.53 -9.13
C THR A 132 -2.59 -20.25 -9.35
N LEU A 133 -1.47 -19.51 -9.40
CA LEU A 133 -0.13 -20.10 -9.50
C LEU A 133 0.25 -20.92 -8.26
N ILE A 134 -0.07 -20.43 -7.07
CA ILE A 134 0.19 -21.15 -5.81
C ILE A 134 -0.63 -22.45 -5.77
N ASP A 135 -1.89 -22.41 -6.20
CA ASP A 135 -2.75 -23.58 -6.22
C ASP A 135 -2.35 -24.59 -7.31
N ASP A 136 -1.95 -24.14 -8.51
CA ASP A 136 -1.43 -25.03 -9.55
C ASP A 136 -0.13 -25.73 -9.12
N ARG A 137 0.72 -25.07 -8.32
CA ARG A 137 1.92 -25.69 -7.74
C ARG A 137 1.64 -26.81 -6.74
N LYS A 138 0.42 -26.86 -6.18
CA LYS A 138 -0.01 -27.97 -5.30
C LYS A 138 -0.54 -29.16 -6.10
N ALA A 139 -0.83 -28.99 -7.39
CA ALA A 139 -1.34 -30.07 -8.23
C ALA A 139 -0.26 -31.12 -8.50
N ALA A 140 -0.65 -32.38 -8.67
CA ALA A 140 0.26 -33.48 -8.97
C ALA A 140 1.07 -33.27 -10.27
N LYS A 141 0.56 -32.44 -11.20
CA LYS A 141 1.23 -32.03 -12.43
C LYS A 141 1.03 -30.52 -12.65
N PRO A 142 1.89 -29.67 -12.09
CA PRO A 142 1.80 -28.22 -12.28
C PRO A 142 1.93 -27.85 -13.76
N ARG A 143 1.03 -27.03 -14.27
CA ARG A 143 0.98 -26.61 -15.68
C ARG A 143 1.45 -25.16 -15.88
N LEU A 144 1.43 -24.35 -14.82
CA LEU A 144 1.74 -22.93 -14.86
C LEU A 144 3.19 -22.67 -14.45
N ARG A 145 3.99 -22.17 -15.41
CA ARG A 145 5.43 -21.93 -15.21
C ARG A 145 5.76 -20.56 -14.60
N GLY A 146 4.81 -19.63 -14.59
CA GLY A 146 5.01 -18.28 -14.05
C GLY A 146 3.87 -17.32 -14.41
N PHE A 147 3.98 -16.08 -13.93
CA PHE A 147 2.94 -15.05 -14.09
C PHE A 147 2.54 -14.81 -15.55
N LEU A 148 3.52 -14.50 -16.41
CA LEU A 148 3.27 -14.22 -17.82
C LEU A 148 2.69 -15.42 -18.60
N HIS A 149 3.02 -16.65 -18.16
CA HIS A 149 2.47 -17.87 -18.75
C HIS A 149 1.04 -18.15 -18.25
N ALA A 150 0.73 -17.80 -17.01
CA ALA A 150 -0.58 -18.00 -16.41
C ALA A 150 -1.65 -17.04 -16.97
N VAL A 151 -1.29 -15.80 -17.29
CA VAL A 151 -2.23 -14.78 -17.82
C VAL A 151 -3.04 -15.28 -19.02
N PRO A 152 -2.43 -15.72 -20.16
CA PRO A 152 -3.21 -16.15 -21.31
C PRO A 152 -4.01 -17.43 -21.06
N ILE A 153 -3.55 -18.30 -20.16
CA ILE A 153 -4.25 -19.54 -19.80
C ILE A 153 -5.51 -19.21 -18.99
N ILE A 154 -5.39 -18.39 -17.94
CA ILE A 154 -6.51 -17.93 -17.13
C ILE A 154 -7.53 -17.18 -17.99
N ALA A 155 -7.07 -16.31 -18.88
CA ALA A 155 -7.95 -15.58 -19.78
C ALA A 155 -8.76 -16.50 -20.71
N ARG A 156 -8.16 -17.58 -21.22
CA ARG A 156 -8.84 -18.55 -22.09
C ARG A 156 -9.78 -19.47 -21.32
N GLU A 157 -9.39 -19.93 -20.14
CA GLU A 157 -10.14 -20.94 -19.38
C GLU A 157 -11.25 -20.33 -18.51
N ARG A 158 -11.01 -19.16 -17.88
CA ARG A 158 -11.91 -18.54 -16.90
C ARG A 158 -12.44 -17.17 -17.34
N GLY A 159 -11.96 -16.64 -18.47
CA GLY A 159 -12.30 -15.31 -18.95
C GLY A 159 -11.88 -14.19 -17.98
N LEU A 160 -12.48 -13.01 -18.14
CA LEU A 160 -12.21 -11.85 -17.28
C LEU A 160 -12.55 -12.12 -15.81
N ARG A 161 -13.60 -12.90 -15.53
CA ARG A 161 -14.01 -13.26 -14.16
C ARG A 161 -12.91 -13.98 -13.39
N GLY A 162 -12.05 -14.74 -14.07
CA GLY A 162 -10.88 -15.38 -13.47
C GLY A 162 -9.95 -14.38 -12.76
N PHE A 163 -9.79 -13.16 -13.30
CA PHE A 163 -8.90 -12.15 -12.71
C PHE A 163 -9.53 -11.35 -11.57
N PHE A 164 -10.86 -11.36 -11.44
CA PHE A 164 -11.59 -10.57 -10.44
C PHE A 164 -12.23 -11.41 -9.34
N GLN A 165 -11.98 -12.72 -9.33
CA GLN A 165 -12.43 -13.59 -8.25
C GLN A 165 -11.78 -13.15 -6.94
N GLY A 166 -12.60 -12.76 -5.96
CA GLY A 166 -12.13 -12.21 -4.69
C GLY A 166 -11.96 -10.69 -4.66
N PHE A 167 -12.40 -9.95 -5.69
CA PHE A 167 -12.37 -8.47 -5.71
C PHE A 167 -13.01 -7.85 -4.46
N VAL A 168 -14.25 -8.27 -4.15
CA VAL A 168 -15.03 -7.74 -3.02
C VAL A 168 -14.33 -8.00 -1.68
N PRO A 169 -14.00 -9.25 -1.29
CA PRO A 169 -13.32 -9.49 -0.01
C PRO A 169 -11.94 -8.84 0.06
N THR A 170 -11.21 -8.76 -1.07
CA THR A 170 -9.89 -8.09 -1.12
C THR A 170 -10.02 -6.59 -0.90
N THR A 171 -10.97 -5.95 -1.58
CA THR A 171 -11.22 -4.50 -1.46
C THR A 171 -11.76 -4.17 -0.07
N ALA A 172 -12.67 -4.98 0.47
CA ALA A 172 -13.19 -4.81 1.81
C ALA A 172 -12.08 -4.90 2.88
N ARG A 173 -11.18 -5.89 2.78
CA ARG A 173 -10.02 -6.00 3.67
C ARG A 173 -9.10 -4.79 3.58
N GLN A 174 -8.79 -4.32 2.37
CA GLN A 174 -7.97 -3.12 2.18
C GLN A 174 -8.63 -1.85 2.73
N ALA A 175 -9.95 -1.72 2.55
CA ALA A 175 -10.73 -0.61 3.10
C ALA A 175 -10.72 -0.64 4.63
N ALA A 176 -10.93 -1.81 5.25
CA ALA A 176 -10.85 -1.99 6.69
C ALA A 176 -9.46 -1.63 7.23
N ASN A 177 -8.39 -2.14 6.63
CA ASN A 177 -7.01 -1.83 7.01
C ASN A 177 -6.71 -0.33 6.92
N SER A 178 -7.20 0.33 5.86
CA SER A 178 -7.05 1.77 5.69
C SER A 178 -7.84 2.55 6.74
N ALA A 179 -9.09 2.17 6.99
CA ALA A 179 -9.95 2.80 7.99
C ALA A 179 -9.36 2.70 9.39
N THR A 180 -8.88 1.52 9.80
CA THR A 180 -8.21 1.32 11.09
C THR A 180 -6.95 2.18 11.22
N ARG A 181 -6.11 2.21 10.17
CA ARG A 181 -4.88 3.01 10.17
C ARG A 181 -5.16 4.50 10.29
N PHE A 182 -6.07 5.04 9.48
CA PHE A 182 -6.41 6.46 9.51
C PHE A 182 -7.18 6.84 10.76
N GLY A 183 -8.11 5.99 11.22
CA GLY A 183 -8.85 6.20 12.46
C GLY A 183 -7.91 6.29 13.66
N SER A 184 -7.02 5.31 13.81
CA SER A 184 -6.03 5.28 14.90
C SER A 184 -5.07 6.46 14.82
N TYR A 185 -4.57 6.78 13.62
CA TYR A 185 -3.69 7.92 13.41
C TYR A 185 -4.37 9.24 13.81
N ASN A 186 -5.61 9.48 13.35
CA ASN A 186 -6.34 10.70 13.66
C ASN A 186 -6.69 10.80 15.15
N PHE A 187 -7.06 9.70 15.79
CA PHE A 187 -7.33 9.66 17.22
C PHE A 187 -6.10 10.10 18.04
N PHE A 188 -4.95 9.46 17.82
CA PHE A 188 -3.72 9.83 18.52
C PHE A 188 -3.19 11.20 18.15
N LYS A 189 -3.36 11.60 16.88
CA LYS A 189 -3.01 12.95 16.43
C LYS A 189 -3.83 14.01 17.16
N GLN A 190 -5.15 13.81 17.30
CA GLN A 190 -6.03 14.73 18.01
C GLN A 190 -5.65 14.85 19.50
N ILE A 191 -5.30 13.73 20.13
CA ILE A 191 -4.77 13.73 21.50
C ILE A 191 -3.48 14.55 21.56
N ALA A 192 -2.51 14.28 20.67
CA ALA A 192 -1.23 14.98 20.68
C ALA A 192 -1.37 16.49 20.38
N GLU A 193 -2.26 16.87 19.47
CA GLU A 193 -2.57 18.28 19.18
C GLU A 193 -3.24 18.99 20.36
N SER A 194 -3.96 18.27 21.23
CA SER A 194 -4.56 18.86 22.44
C SER A 194 -3.55 19.33 23.49
N TYR A 195 -2.31 18.83 23.43
CA TYR A 195 -1.21 19.22 24.33
C TYR A 195 -0.30 20.31 23.74
N VAL A 196 -0.56 20.75 22.52
CA VAL A 196 0.25 21.72 21.77
C VAL A 196 -0.52 23.03 21.62
N ALA A 197 0.18 24.17 21.59
CA ALA A 197 -0.47 25.46 21.46
C ALA A 197 -1.27 25.56 20.13
N PRO A 198 -2.45 26.19 20.10
CA PRO A 198 -3.24 26.33 18.88
C PRO A 198 -2.42 26.96 17.74
N GLY A 199 -2.23 26.20 16.66
CA GLY A 199 -1.48 26.64 15.46
C GLY A 199 -0.02 26.16 15.39
N GLU A 200 0.51 25.55 16.45
CA GLU A 200 1.82 24.91 16.42
C GLU A 200 1.68 23.48 15.83
N LYS A 201 2.56 23.16 14.88
CA LYS A 201 2.53 21.85 14.20
C LYS A 201 3.27 20.82 15.05
N LEU A 202 2.72 19.62 15.12
CA LEU A 202 3.42 18.48 15.70
C LEU A 202 4.80 18.30 15.06
N GLY A 203 5.80 18.11 15.91
CA GLY A 203 7.16 17.81 15.47
C GLY A 203 7.23 16.50 14.67
N ALA A 204 8.32 16.33 13.91
CA ALA A 204 8.54 15.13 13.10
C ALA A 204 8.58 13.85 13.97
N ALA A 205 9.19 13.92 15.15
CA ALA A 205 9.31 12.80 16.08
C ALA A 205 7.96 12.35 16.65
N SER A 206 7.10 13.29 17.06
CA SER A 206 5.76 12.95 17.56
C SER A 206 4.87 12.41 16.44
N THR A 207 4.94 13.02 15.25
CA THR A 207 4.22 12.53 14.06
C THR A 207 4.65 11.10 13.69
N PHE A 208 5.95 10.81 13.76
CA PHE A 208 6.50 9.47 13.54
C PHE A 208 6.00 8.48 14.61
N GLY A 209 6.05 8.84 15.89
CA GLY A 209 5.57 8.00 16.99
C GLY A 209 4.09 7.65 16.87
N ILE A 210 3.26 8.64 16.55
CA ILE A 210 1.82 8.45 16.28
C ILE A 210 1.61 7.52 15.09
N GLY A 211 2.38 7.70 14.02
CA GLY A 211 2.37 6.82 12.85
C GLY A 211 2.72 5.36 13.20
N GLY A 212 3.74 5.17 14.04
CA GLY A 212 4.15 3.85 14.54
C GLY A 212 3.06 3.17 15.37
N LEU A 213 2.46 3.88 16.33
CA LEU A 213 1.36 3.37 17.16
C LEU A 213 0.14 2.99 16.33
N ALA A 214 -0.26 3.85 15.40
CA ALA A 214 -1.36 3.54 14.48
C ALA A 214 -1.05 2.31 13.62
N GLY A 215 0.21 2.13 13.22
CA GLY A 215 0.69 0.95 12.52
C GLY A 215 0.53 -0.32 13.35
N LEU A 216 0.96 -0.31 14.61
CA LEU A 216 0.83 -1.45 15.52
C LEU A 216 -0.64 -1.87 15.71
N ILE A 217 -1.53 -0.91 15.96
CA ILE A 217 -2.98 -1.21 16.08
C ILE A 217 -3.52 -1.83 14.80
N THR A 218 -3.12 -1.30 13.65
CA THR A 218 -3.57 -1.83 12.35
C THR A 218 -3.15 -3.29 12.17
N VAL A 219 -1.92 -3.64 12.57
CA VAL A 219 -1.43 -5.02 12.50
C VAL A 219 -2.20 -5.92 13.46
N SER A 220 -2.38 -5.50 14.72
CA SER A 220 -3.11 -6.29 15.71
C SER A 220 -4.56 -6.56 15.29
N VAL A 221 -5.25 -5.55 14.76
CA VAL A 221 -6.63 -5.71 14.26
C VAL A 221 -6.69 -6.62 13.03
N ALA A 222 -5.70 -6.53 12.14
CA ALA A 222 -5.63 -7.40 10.97
C ALA A 222 -5.39 -8.87 11.36
N GLU A 223 -4.52 -9.13 12.35
CA GLU A 223 -4.23 -10.49 12.82
C GLU A 223 -5.42 -11.15 13.52
N VAL A 224 -6.20 -10.39 14.31
CA VAL A 224 -7.42 -10.90 14.96
C VAL A 224 -8.44 -11.42 13.94
N GLY A 225 -8.58 -10.74 12.80
CA GLY A 225 -9.47 -11.19 11.72
C GLY A 225 -9.00 -12.45 10.99
N GLU A 226 -7.75 -12.87 11.19
CA GLU A 226 -7.16 -14.05 10.53
C GLU A 226 -7.16 -15.29 11.45
N THR A 227 -7.33 -15.10 12.76
CA THR A 227 -7.52 -16.20 13.74
C THR A 227 -8.94 -16.75 13.83
N ASP A 228 -9.93 -16.00 13.33
CA ASP A 228 -11.36 -16.34 13.41
C ASP A 228 -11.96 -16.87 12.07
N ALA A 229 -11.12 -17.12 11.05
CA ALA A 229 -11.52 -17.57 9.70
C ALA A 229 -10.85 -18.90 9.31
#